data_AF-A0A3N4L7S7-F1
#
_entry.id   AF-A0A3N4L7S7-F1
#
_cell.length_a   1.000
_cell.length_b   1.000
_cell.length_c   1.000
_cell.angle_alpha   90.00
_cell.angle_beta   90.00
_cell.angle_gamma   90.00
#
_symmetry.space_group_name_H-M   'P 1'
#
loop_
_entity.id
_entity.type
_entity.pdbx_description
1 polymer ?
#
loop_
_entity_poly.entity_id
_entity_poly.type
_entity_poly.pdbx_seq_one_letter_code
_entity_poly.pdbx_strand_id
1 'polypeptide(L)'
;MAQQDSSISLAKKHAILTLHWFTSKMWNDISNDLGVNPNTAREICEEAKRCASDPTSFDSVLRCVGKLDTLPNGRYSIANTEHFNHRLSSYGQDVFATEEMMTYWDVRFNPAEKNYTIIHVNSKLVLDLEGSGNRPGTNVIVYPNHNTGNQRWKLKRLPSGNYYVKNVSSPKLMLALTSSQPEYMMRVTGEEKDPNNLLRQWTFIPR
;
A
#
# COMPACT_ATOMS: atom_id res chain seq x y z
N MET A 1 -26.73 -0.38 -18.56
CA MET A 1 -25.64 0.62 -18.63
C MET A 1 -25.44 1.23 -17.25
N ALA A 2 -24.17 1.36 -16.85
CA ALA A 2 -23.64 1.97 -15.62
C ALA A 2 -24.09 1.38 -14.27
N GLN A 3 -23.38 0.35 -13.80
CA GLN A 3 -23.38 -0.04 -12.39
C GLN A 3 -22.42 0.89 -11.65
N GLN A 4 -22.98 1.63 -10.69
CA GLN A 4 -22.37 2.74 -9.99
C GLN A 4 -21.22 2.25 -9.09
N ASP A 5 -20.04 2.79 -9.35
CA ASP A 5 -18.76 2.49 -8.68
C ASP A 5 -18.89 2.69 -7.16
N SER A 6 -18.77 1.60 -6.39
CA SER A 6 -18.86 1.56 -4.93
C SER A 6 -17.60 2.11 -4.24
N SER A 7 -16.91 3.05 -4.88
CA SER A 7 -15.92 3.88 -4.23
C SER A 7 -16.64 4.86 -3.28
N ILE A 8 -16.17 4.96 -2.03
CA ILE A 8 -16.64 5.99 -1.11
C ILE A 8 -16.30 7.33 -1.75
N SER A 9 -17.34 8.05 -2.18
CA SER A 9 -17.20 9.33 -2.89
C SER A 9 -16.35 10.29 -2.07
N LEU A 10 -15.62 11.15 -2.76
CA LEU A 10 -14.83 12.20 -2.12
C LEU A 10 -15.67 12.96 -1.09
N ALA A 11 -16.93 13.26 -1.41
CA ALA A 11 -17.92 13.87 -0.51
C ALA A 11 -18.19 13.09 0.80
N LYS A 12 -18.19 11.75 0.80
CA LYS A 12 -18.35 10.95 2.03
C LYS A 12 -17.13 11.05 2.96
N LYS A 13 -15.92 11.13 2.40
CA LYS A 13 -14.68 11.36 3.17
C LYS A 13 -14.66 12.79 3.76
N HIS A 14 -15.22 13.75 3.03
CA HIS A 14 -15.42 15.13 3.50
C HIS A 14 -16.38 15.18 4.69
N ALA A 15 -17.51 14.47 4.64
CA ALA A 15 -18.49 14.44 5.72
C ALA A 15 -17.91 13.88 7.04
N ILE A 16 -17.01 12.90 6.98
CA ILE A 16 -16.41 12.27 8.17
C ILE A 16 -15.38 13.19 8.85
N LEU A 17 -14.58 13.91 8.07
CA LEU A 17 -13.66 14.94 8.59
C LEU A 17 -14.43 16.10 9.24
N THR A 18 -15.54 16.53 8.64
CA THR A 18 -16.47 17.51 9.25
C THR A 18 -17.10 16.97 10.53
N LEU A 19 -17.55 15.71 10.56
CA LEU A 19 -18.12 15.09 11.77
C LEU A 19 -17.09 15.00 12.91
N HIS A 20 -15.83 14.64 12.65
CA HIS A 20 -14.81 14.61 13.71
C HIS A 20 -14.46 16.02 14.24
N TRP A 21 -14.53 17.06 13.40
CA TRP A 21 -14.30 18.44 13.83
C TRP A 21 -15.46 19.00 14.67
N PHE A 22 -16.70 18.50 14.47
CA PHE A 22 -17.92 19.09 15.05
C PHE A 22 -18.72 18.20 16.01
N THR A 23 -18.54 16.86 16.07
CA THR A 23 -19.53 15.96 16.71
C THR A 23 -18.99 14.91 17.71
N SER A 24 -17.74 14.97 18.15
CA SER A 24 -17.22 14.10 19.24
C SER A 24 -17.35 12.57 19.02
N LYS A 25 -17.33 12.07 17.77
CA LYS A 25 -17.36 10.62 17.47
C LYS A 25 -16.07 9.91 17.91
N MET A 26 -16.17 8.65 18.35
CA MET A 26 -15.01 7.82 18.71
C MET A 26 -14.27 7.29 17.47
N TRP A 27 -12.98 6.99 17.61
CA TRP A 27 -12.12 6.51 16.51
C TRP A 27 -12.62 5.22 15.85
N ASN A 28 -13.26 4.33 16.62
CA ASN A 28 -13.85 3.09 16.10
C ASN A 28 -15.02 3.35 15.15
N ASP A 29 -15.81 4.39 15.40
CA ASP A 29 -16.94 4.75 14.53
C ASP A 29 -16.42 5.33 13.20
N ILE A 30 -15.39 6.18 13.28
CA ILE A 30 -14.71 6.76 12.12
C ILE A 30 -14.03 5.67 11.29
N SER A 31 -13.39 4.70 11.94
CA SER A 31 -12.78 3.52 11.34
C SER A 31 -13.78 2.70 10.52
N ASN A 32 -14.95 2.42 11.10
CA ASN A 32 -16.04 1.71 10.42
C ASN A 32 -16.57 2.51 9.23
N ASP A 33 -16.80 3.81 9.40
CA ASP A 33 -17.31 4.70 8.35
C ASP A 33 -16.32 4.83 7.16
N LEU A 34 -15.01 4.75 7.42
CA LEU A 34 -13.94 4.87 6.42
C LEU A 34 -13.47 3.53 5.84
N GLY A 35 -13.83 2.40 6.45
CA GLY A 35 -13.33 1.07 6.07
C GLY A 35 -11.81 0.90 6.27
N VAL A 36 -11.22 1.58 7.26
CA VAL A 36 -9.79 1.47 7.63
C VAL A 36 -9.67 1.14 9.10
N ASN A 37 -8.53 0.61 9.57
CA ASN A 37 -8.37 0.33 11.00
C ASN A 37 -8.39 1.62 11.87
N PRO A 38 -8.71 1.53 13.19
CA PRO A 38 -8.84 2.71 14.04
C PRO A 38 -7.59 3.58 14.19
N ASN A 39 -6.40 2.99 14.15
CA ASN A 39 -5.15 3.75 14.22
C ASN A 39 -4.93 4.57 12.94
N THR A 40 -5.21 3.98 11.77
CA THR A 40 -5.16 4.67 10.48
C THR A 40 -6.21 5.77 10.40
N ALA A 41 -7.42 5.56 10.91
CA ALA A 41 -8.44 6.60 11.00
C ALA A 41 -7.96 7.80 11.85
N ARG A 42 -7.32 7.51 12.99
CA ARG A 42 -6.75 8.53 13.88
C ARG A 42 -5.61 9.31 13.20
N GLU A 43 -4.65 8.64 12.59
CA GLU A 43 -3.52 9.28 11.88
C GLU A 43 -4.00 10.22 10.76
N ILE A 44 -5.02 9.81 9.99
CA ILE A 44 -5.63 10.63 8.94
C ILE A 44 -6.22 11.92 9.52
N CYS A 45 -6.95 11.82 10.63
CA CYS A 45 -7.57 12.99 11.28
C CYS A 45 -6.53 13.91 11.93
N GLU A 46 -5.50 13.37 12.57
CA GLU A 46 -4.43 14.16 13.20
C GLU A 46 -3.57 14.89 12.16
N GLU A 47 -3.21 14.24 11.06
CA GLU A 47 -2.43 14.87 9.98
C GLU A 47 -3.26 15.93 9.23
N ALA A 48 -4.57 15.69 9.04
CA ALA A 48 -5.49 16.69 8.50
C ALA A 48 -5.59 17.94 9.39
N LYS A 49 -5.65 17.77 10.73
CA LYS A 49 -5.62 18.88 11.69
C LYS A 49 -4.30 19.65 11.65
N ARG A 50 -3.18 18.93 11.61
CA ARG A 50 -1.82 19.53 11.62
C ARG A 50 -1.55 20.38 10.38
N CYS A 51 -2.12 19.99 9.24
CA CYS A 51 -1.90 20.67 7.97
C CYS A 51 -3.00 21.68 7.59
N ALA A 52 -4.10 21.74 8.35
CA ALA A 52 -5.13 22.76 8.17
C ALA A 52 -4.62 24.11 8.69
N SER A 53 -4.27 24.99 7.76
CA SER A 53 -3.87 26.38 8.07
C SER A 53 -5.04 27.24 8.56
N ASP A 54 -6.27 26.84 8.22
CA ASP A 54 -7.52 27.46 8.69
C ASP A 54 -8.57 26.32 8.84
N PRO A 55 -9.17 26.15 10.03
CA PRO A 55 -10.17 25.12 10.30
C PRO A 55 -11.48 25.28 9.51
N THR A 56 -11.66 26.43 8.85
CA THR A 56 -12.83 26.74 8.01
C THR A 56 -12.52 26.70 6.51
N SER A 57 -11.24 26.56 6.12
CA SER A 57 -10.81 26.58 4.72
C SER A 57 -10.64 25.16 4.15
N PHE A 58 -11.52 24.82 3.21
CA PHE A 58 -11.60 23.48 2.61
C PHE A 58 -10.43 23.15 1.66
N ASP A 59 -9.81 24.14 1.02
CA ASP A 59 -8.71 23.92 0.05
C ASP A 59 -7.42 23.40 0.70
N SER A 60 -7.17 23.78 1.96
CA SER A 60 -6.04 23.27 2.73
C SER A 60 -6.26 21.81 3.11
N VAL A 61 -7.47 21.43 3.52
CA VAL A 61 -7.85 20.03 3.82
C VAL A 61 -7.81 19.18 2.54
N LEU A 62 -8.27 19.71 1.40
CA LEU A 62 -8.25 19.05 0.10
C LEU A 62 -6.81 18.69 -0.32
N ARG A 63 -5.85 19.60 -0.10
CA ARG A 63 -4.41 19.33 -0.33
C ARG A 63 -3.85 18.24 0.59
N CYS A 64 -4.37 18.10 1.80
CA CYS A 64 -3.92 17.07 2.75
C CYS A 64 -4.49 15.70 2.42
N VAL A 65 -5.76 15.64 2.02
CA VAL A 65 -6.39 14.42 1.55
C VAL A 65 -5.79 13.97 0.20
N GLY A 66 -5.39 14.90 -0.67
CA GLY A 66 -4.63 14.58 -1.89
C GLY A 66 -3.27 13.94 -1.65
N LYS A 67 -2.66 14.13 -0.47
CA LYS A 67 -1.45 13.38 -0.07
C LYS A 67 -1.75 11.92 0.30
N LEU A 68 -3.00 11.56 0.58
CA LEU A 68 -3.44 10.18 0.87
C LEU A 68 -3.55 9.29 -0.37
N ASP A 69 -3.44 9.86 -1.59
CA ASP A 69 -3.31 9.07 -2.82
C ASP A 69 -1.92 8.43 -2.95
N THR A 70 -0.95 8.97 -2.22
CA THR A 70 0.40 8.43 -2.09
C THR A 70 0.60 7.83 -0.70
N LEU A 71 1.26 6.68 -0.64
CA LEU A 71 1.73 6.15 0.64
C LEU A 71 2.86 7.06 1.14
N PRO A 72 2.81 7.58 2.38
CA PRO A 72 3.90 8.38 2.92
C PRO A 72 5.25 7.65 2.91
N ASN A 73 6.34 8.42 2.89
CA ASN A 73 7.65 7.83 3.13
C ASN A 73 7.73 7.32 4.56
N GLY A 74 8.20 6.11 4.75
CA GLY A 74 8.24 5.53 6.09
C GLY A 74 8.69 4.08 6.09
N ARG A 75 8.72 3.51 7.29
CA ARG A 75 8.97 2.10 7.49
C ARG A 75 7.64 1.37 7.63
N TYR A 76 7.53 0.23 6.95
CA TYR A 76 6.32 -0.56 6.90
C TYR A 76 6.59 -2.04 7.12
N SER A 77 5.62 -2.71 7.73
CA SER A 77 5.39 -4.14 7.52
C SER A 77 4.33 -4.29 6.44
N ILE A 78 4.60 -5.13 5.42
CA ILE A 78 3.74 -5.27 4.24
C ILE A 78 3.07 -6.64 4.34
N ALA A 79 1.76 -6.68 4.61
CA ALA A 79 0.99 -7.91 4.80
C ALA A 79 0.11 -8.21 3.58
N ASN A 80 -0.08 -9.48 3.23
CA ASN A 80 -1.04 -9.86 2.20
C ASN A 80 -2.48 -9.64 2.69
N THR A 81 -3.41 -9.32 1.79
CA THR A 81 -4.80 -9.09 2.19
C THR A 81 -5.58 -10.37 2.48
N GLU A 82 -5.38 -11.45 1.70
CA GLU A 82 -6.04 -12.74 1.94
C GLU A 82 -5.42 -13.44 3.16
N HIS A 83 -4.08 -13.53 3.16
CA HIS A 83 -3.31 -14.17 4.21
C HIS A 83 -2.68 -13.10 5.12
N PHE A 84 -3.52 -12.49 5.97
CA PHE A 84 -3.16 -11.29 6.75
C PHE A 84 -2.00 -11.47 7.76
N ASN A 85 -1.68 -12.72 8.13
CA ASN A 85 -0.52 -13.05 8.95
C ASN A 85 0.78 -13.15 8.13
N HIS A 86 0.69 -13.39 6.82
CA HIS A 86 1.83 -13.51 5.93
C HIS A 86 2.33 -12.14 5.51
N ARG A 87 3.56 -11.84 5.91
CA ARG A 87 4.22 -10.55 5.68
C ARG A 87 5.39 -10.72 4.71
N LEU A 88 5.55 -9.74 3.83
CA LEU A 88 6.63 -9.68 2.87
C LEU A 88 7.98 -9.75 3.58
N SER A 89 8.81 -10.70 3.17
CA SER A 89 10.12 -10.98 3.73
C SER A 89 11.05 -11.53 2.66
N SER A 90 12.30 -11.82 3.03
CA SER A 90 13.28 -12.39 2.11
C SER A 90 14.05 -13.52 2.77
N TYR A 91 14.31 -14.58 2.02
CA TYR A 91 15.23 -15.65 2.40
C TYR A 91 16.29 -15.81 1.30
N GLY A 92 17.54 -15.46 1.60
CA GLY A 92 18.53 -15.24 0.56
C GLY A 92 18.14 -14.06 -0.33
N GLN A 93 18.12 -14.27 -1.64
CA GLN A 93 17.66 -13.26 -2.61
C GLN A 93 16.15 -13.33 -2.87
N ASP A 94 15.50 -14.47 -2.64
CA ASP A 94 14.10 -14.64 -2.97
C ASP A 94 13.18 -13.93 -1.95
N VAL A 95 12.11 -13.33 -2.46
CA VAL A 95 11.07 -12.68 -1.65
C VAL A 95 9.90 -13.64 -1.44
N PHE A 96 9.48 -13.73 -0.19
CA PHE A 96 8.37 -14.57 0.25
C PHE A 96 7.39 -13.76 1.11
N ALA A 97 6.23 -14.32 1.40
CA ALA A 97 5.42 -13.90 2.53
C ALA A 97 5.35 -15.02 3.57
N THR A 98 5.52 -14.68 4.85
CA THR A 98 5.60 -15.65 5.96
C THR A 98 5.14 -15.03 7.27
N GLU A 99 4.79 -15.87 8.25
CA GLU A 99 4.27 -15.46 9.56
C GLU A 99 5.37 -15.17 10.58
N GLU A 100 6.54 -15.80 10.47
CA GLU A 100 7.58 -15.77 11.53
C GLU A 100 8.78 -14.87 11.22
N MET A 101 9.13 -14.67 9.94
CA MET A 101 10.24 -13.80 9.54
C MET A 101 9.77 -12.37 9.31
N MET A 102 9.34 -11.69 10.37
CA MET A 102 8.90 -10.30 10.26
C MET A 102 10.08 -9.38 9.91
N THR A 103 10.10 -8.92 8.66
CA THR A 103 11.02 -7.89 8.20
C THR A 103 10.29 -6.58 7.94
N TYR A 104 11.05 -5.50 7.93
CA TYR A 104 10.55 -4.16 7.70
C TYR A 104 11.11 -3.64 6.38
N TRP A 105 10.31 -2.79 5.75
CA TRP A 105 10.64 -2.20 4.46
C TRP A 105 10.54 -0.68 4.57
N ASP A 106 11.62 0.01 4.25
CA ASP A 106 11.62 1.45 4.07
C ASP A 106 11.04 1.74 2.67
N VAL A 107 9.90 2.42 2.62
CA VAL A 107 9.21 2.79 1.37
C VAL A 107 9.46 4.26 1.08
N ARG A 108 10.02 4.57 -0.09
CA ARG A 108 10.45 5.91 -0.48
C ARG A 108 9.82 6.31 -1.81
N PHE A 109 9.01 7.35 -1.80
CA PHE A 109 8.35 7.96 -2.94
C PHE A 109 9.27 8.92 -3.69
N ASN A 110 9.32 8.76 -5.01
CA ASN A 110 9.91 9.71 -5.94
C ASN A 110 8.78 10.56 -6.57
N PRO A 111 8.67 11.86 -6.22
CA PRO A 111 7.60 12.72 -6.71
C PRO A 111 7.73 13.06 -8.21
N ALA A 112 8.94 13.08 -8.77
CA ALA A 112 9.15 13.41 -10.18
C ALA A 112 8.62 12.30 -11.12
N GLU A 113 8.82 11.05 -10.72
CA GLU A 113 8.40 9.89 -11.52
C GLU A 113 7.10 9.23 -11.04
N LYS A 114 6.57 9.68 -9.89
CA LYS A 114 5.37 9.14 -9.22
C LYS A 114 5.46 7.62 -9.01
N ASN A 115 6.58 7.16 -8.47
CA ASN A 115 6.84 5.76 -8.14
C ASN A 115 7.60 5.63 -6.81
N TYR A 116 7.85 4.40 -6.38
CA TYR A 116 8.44 4.08 -5.10
C TYR A 116 9.63 3.13 -5.26
N THR A 117 10.61 3.30 -4.39
CA THR A 117 11.61 2.28 -4.06
C THR A 117 11.20 1.63 -2.73
N ILE A 118 11.21 0.30 -2.67
CA ILE A 118 10.86 -0.47 -1.49
C ILE A 118 12.13 -1.18 -1.02
N ILE A 119 12.67 -0.77 0.13
CA ILE A 119 14.02 -1.10 0.58
C ILE A 119 13.93 -2.04 1.77
N HIS A 120 14.55 -3.22 1.67
CA HIS A 120 14.64 -4.15 2.78
C HIS A 120 15.52 -3.56 3.90
N VAL A 121 14.97 -3.38 5.10
CA VAL A 121 15.63 -2.61 6.16
C VAL A 121 16.94 -3.23 6.62
N ASN A 122 17.03 -4.56 6.66
CA ASN A 122 18.22 -5.24 7.19
C ASN A 122 19.34 -5.32 6.15
N SER A 123 19.04 -5.78 4.92
CA SER A 123 20.06 -5.97 3.88
C SER A 123 20.37 -4.71 3.06
N LYS A 124 19.53 -3.68 3.14
CA LYS A 124 19.58 -2.45 2.30
C LYS A 124 19.41 -2.69 0.81
N LEU A 125 19.08 -3.92 0.41
CA LEU A 125 18.68 -4.27 -0.95
C LEU A 125 17.26 -3.80 -1.24
N VAL A 126 16.90 -3.70 -2.52
CA VAL A 126 15.58 -3.23 -2.96
C VAL A 126 14.75 -4.35 -3.55
N LEU A 127 13.43 -4.22 -3.43
CA LEU A 127 12.46 -5.09 -4.09
C LEU A 127 12.63 -4.98 -5.62
N ASP A 128 12.90 -6.10 -6.26
CA ASP A 128 13.28 -6.19 -7.67
C ASP A 128 12.45 -7.26 -8.37
N LEU A 129 11.86 -6.91 -9.51
CA LEU A 129 11.27 -7.90 -10.42
C LEU A 129 12.39 -8.49 -11.29
N GLU A 130 12.71 -9.76 -11.04
CA GLU A 130 13.95 -10.39 -11.50
C GLU A 130 14.16 -10.22 -13.01
N GLY A 131 15.34 -9.70 -13.38
CA GLY A 131 15.76 -9.57 -14.77
C GLY A 131 14.87 -8.68 -15.64
N SER A 132 14.04 -7.81 -15.04
CA SER A 132 12.98 -7.08 -15.76
C SER A 132 12.00 -8.01 -16.51
N GLY A 133 11.76 -9.21 -15.98
CA GLY A 133 10.84 -10.18 -16.58
C GLY A 133 9.46 -9.59 -16.82
N ASN A 134 8.81 -10.06 -17.89
CA ASN A 134 7.55 -9.51 -18.38
C ASN A 134 6.46 -10.57 -18.55
N ARG A 135 6.59 -11.71 -17.86
CA ARG A 135 5.60 -12.79 -17.87
C ARG A 135 5.05 -13.03 -16.46
N PRO A 136 3.77 -13.43 -16.33
CA PRO A 136 3.25 -13.98 -15.07
C PRO A 136 4.20 -15.03 -14.49
N GLY A 137 4.34 -15.06 -13.16
CA GLY A 137 5.29 -15.93 -12.47
C GLY A 137 6.74 -15.46 -12.49
N THR A 138 7.06 -14.27 -13.04
CA THR A 138 8.41 -13.69 -12.91
C THR A 138 8.73 -13.54 -11.42
N ASN A 139 9.89 -14.02 -11.00
CA ASN A 139 10.27 -14.00 -9.59
C ASN A 139 10.44 -12.56 -9.07
N VAL A 140 10.23 -12.39 -7.76
CA VAL A 140 10.55 -11.13 -7.07
C VAL A 140 11.64 -11.42 -6.07
N ILE A 141 12.69 -10.60 -6.12
CA ILE A 141 13.90 -10.78 -5.34
C ILE A 141 14.24 -9.49 -4.58
N VAL A 142 15.21 -9.59 -3.67
CA VAL A 142 15.96 -8.44 -3.15
C VAL A 142 17.28 -8.33 -3.89
N TYR A 143 17.58 -7.14 -4.41
CA TYR A 143 18.78 -6.92 -5.23
C TYR A 143 19.44 -5.57 -4.97
N PRO A 144 20.74 -5.37 -5.28
CA PRO A 144 21.38 -4.06 -5.17
C PRO A 144 20.63 -3.00 -5.97
N ASN A 145 20.49 -1.81 -5.39
CA ASN A 145 19.75 -0.72 -6.02
C ASN A 145 20.51 -0.16 -7.22
N HIS A 146 20.00 -0.41 -8.42
CA HIS A 146 20.47 0.13 -9.69
C HIS A 146 19.56 1.22 -10.25
N ASN A 147 18.49 1.59 -9.51
CA ASN A 147 17.51 2.58 -9.92
C ASN A 147 16.93 2.31 -11.31
N THR A 148 16.71 1.03 -11.65
CA THR A 148 16.13 0.56 -12.91
C THR A 148 14.62 0.35 -12.80
N GLY A 149 13.92 0.25 -13.94
CA GLY A 149 12.46 0.18 -13.97
C GLY A 149 11.89 -1.04 -13.23
N ASN A 150 12.62 -2.14 -13.18
CA ASN A 150 12.23 -3.36 -12.45
C ASN A 150 12.35 -3.22 -10.92
N GLN A 151 13.01 -2.17 -10.42
CA GLN A 151 13.17 -1.87 -9.00
C GLN A 151 12.29 -0.70 -8.54
N ARG A 152 11.50 -0.13 -9.45
CA ARG A 152 10.56 0.94 -9.17
C ARG A 152 9.13 0.42 -9.24
N TRP A 153 8.33 0.83 -8.27
CA TRP A 153 7.00 0.30 -8.07
C TRP A 153 5.97 1.42 -7.99
N LYS A 154 4.81 1.26 -8.65
CA LYS A 154 3.66 2.15 -8.51
C LYS A 154 2.67 1.53 -7.53
N LEU A 155 2.40 2.24 -6.44
CA LEU A 155 1.41 1.84 -5.45
C LEU A 155 0.09 2.49 -5.82
N LYS A 156 -0.93 1.67 -6.12
CA LYS A 156 -2.30 2.13 -6.35
C LYS A 156 -3.16 1.75 -5.16
N ARG A 157 -3.61 2.74 -4.40
CA ARG A 157 -4.56 2.56 -3.31
C ARG A 157 -5.94 2.15 -3.84
N LEU A 158 -6.59 1.23 -3.15
CA LEU A 158 -7.93 0.73 -3.45
C LEU A 158 -8.98 1.39 -2.54
N PRO A 159 -10.27 1.35 -2.93
CA PRO A 159 -11.35 1.83 -2.06
C PRO A 159 -11.35 1.19 -0.67
N SER A 160 -10.93 -0.06 -0.56
CA SER A 160 -10.75 -0.80 0.71
C SER A 160 -9.58 -0.32 1.57
N GLY A 161 -8.72 0.57 1.04
CA GLY A 161 -7.51 1.02 1.72
C GLY A 161 -6.26 0.19 1.44
N ASN A 162 -6.41 -1.03 0.88
CA ASN A 162 -5.29 -1.87 0.45
C ASN A 162 -4.61 -1.33 -0.81
N TYR A 163 -3.47 -1.90 -1.18
CA TYR A 163 -2.67 -1.45 -2.31
C TYR A 163 -2.45 -2.56 -3.32
N TYR A 164 -2.50 -2.14 -4.59
CA TYR A 164 -1.83 -2.82 -5.68
C TYR A 164 -0.41 -2.28 -5.83
N VAL A 165 0.57 -3.18 -5.91
CA VAL A 165 1.99 -2.84 -6.10
C VAL A 165 2.39 -3.28 -7.50
N LYS A 166 2.56 -2.33 -8.42
CA LYS A 166 2.81 -2.59 -9.84
C LYS A 166 4.25 -2.30 -10.21
N ASN A 167 4.86 -3.15 -11.02
CA ASN A 167 6.21 -2.91 -11.49
C ASN A 167 6.25 -1.82 -12.59
N VAL A 168 7.30 -1.00 -12.62
CA VAL A 168 7.44 0.07 -13.62
C VAL A 168 7.96 -0.45 -14.98
N SER A 169 8.92 -1.39 -15.03
CA SER A 169 9.37 -1.98 -16.30
C SER A 169 8.36 -2.94 -16.91
N SER A 170 7.54 -3.58 -16.08
CA SER A 170 6.47 -4.49 -16.50
C SER A 170 5.09 -4.05 -15.96
N PRO A 171 4.45 -3.00 -16.51
CA PRO A 171 3.22 -2.40 -15.95
C PRO A 171 2.00 -3.32 -15.85
N LYS A 172 2.02 -4.46 -16.56
CA LYS A 172 1.00 -5.51 -16.48
C LYS A 172 1.18 -6.44 -15.29
N LEU A 173 2.38 -6.46 -14.68
CA LEU A 173 2.72 -7.33 -13.57
C LEU A 173 2.62 -6.59 -12.23
N MET A 174 2.17 -7.34 -11.24
CA MET A 174 1.83 -6.86 -9.91
C MET A 174 2.36 -7.85 -8.88
N LEU A 175 2.81 -7.33 -7.74
CA LEU A 175 3.26 -8.16 -6.62
C LEU A 175 2.12 -9.04 -6.13
N ALA A 176 2.33 -10.36 -6.10
CA ALA A 176 1.27 -11.31 -5.76
C ALA A 176 1.82 -12.56 -5.07
N LEU A 177 0.96 -13.19 -4.25
CA LEU A 177 1.18 -14.57 -3.84
C LEU A 177 0.75 -15.55 -4.94
N THR A 178 1.49 -16.65 -5.05
CA THR A 178 1.28 -17.67 -6.11
C THR A 178 0.20 -18.70 -5.77
N SER A 179 -0.20 -18.81 -4.50
CA SER A 179 -1.15 -19.82 -4.01
C SER A 179 -2.18 -19.19 -3.08
N SER A 180 -3.40 -19.73 -3.07
CA SER A 180 -4.43 -19.44 -2.06
C SER A 180 -4.43 -20.42 -0.88
N GLN A 181 -3.65 -21.50 -0.99
CA GLN A 181 -3.44 -22.41 0.13
C GLN A 181 -2.31 -21.86 1.00
N PRO A 182 -2.56 -21.54 2.27
CA PRO A 182 -1.54 -20.97 3.13
C PRO A 182 -0.46 -22.02 3.42
N GLU A 183 0.74 -21.72 2.96
CA GLU A 183 1.96 -22.44 3.33
C GLU A 183 2.78 -21.56 4.27
N TYR A 184 3.69 -22.15 5.05
CA TYR A 184 4.52 -21.41 6.00
C TYR A 184 5.32 -20.27 5.33
N MET A 185 5.81 -20.50 4.11
CA MET A 185 6.45 -19.53 3.25
C MET A 185 5.82 -19.59 1.87
N MET A 186 5.24 -18.48 1.45
CA MET A 186 4.56 -18.38 0.16
C MET A 186 5.41 -17.54 -0.78
N ARG A 187 5.65 -18.03 -1.99
CA ARG A 187 6.41 -17.29 -3.00
C ARG A 187 5.68 -16.03 -3.42
N VAL A 188 6.46 -14.98 -3.67
CA VAL A 188 5.98 -13.71 -4.19
C VAL A 188 6.52 -13.52 -5.60
N THR A 189 5.63 -13.26 -6.54
CA THR A 189 5.97 -13.13 -7.97
C THR A 189 5.26 -11.92 -8.59
N GLY A 190 5.68 -11.56 -9.80
CA GLY A 190 4.98 -10.64 -10.68
C GLY A 190 3.87 -11.36 -11.45
N GLU A 191 2.62 -11.05 -11.13
CA GLU A 191 1.43 -11.65 -11.73
C GLU A 191 0.58 -10.62 -12.47
N GLU A 192 -0.22 -11.08 -13.43
CA GLU A 192 -1.18 -10.21 -14.12
C GLU A 192 -2.21 -9.60 -13.16
N LYS A 193 -2.69 -8.42 -13.55
CA LYS A 193 -3.72 -7.69 -12.79
C LYS A 193 -5.02 -8.50 -12.73
N ASP A 194 -5.40 -8.87 -11.53
CA ASP A 194 -6.74 -9.34 -11.21
C ASP A 194 -7.28 -8.51 -10.03
N PRO A 195 -8.25 -7.61 -10.27
CA PRO A 195 -8.72 -6.68 -9.25
C PRO A 195 -9.57 -7.34 -8.16
N ASN A 196 -10.03 -8.57 -8.35
CA ASN A 196 -10.88 -9.28 -7.39
C ASN A 196 -10.09 -10.28 -6.54
N ASN A 197 -8.80 -10.47 -6.86
CA ASN A 197 -7.97 -11.45 -6.21
C ASN A 197 -7.17 -10.83 -5.07
N LEU A 198 -7.53 -11.19 -3.84
CA LEU A 198 -6.94 -10.67 -2.60
C LEU A 198 -5.46 -11.05 -2.44
N LEU A 199 -4.96 -12.08 -3.14
CA LEU A 199 -3.54 -12.45 -3.16
C LEU A 199 -2.63 -11.39 -3.80
N ARG A 200 -3.19 -10.47 -4.60
CA ARG A 200 -2.49 -9.36 -5.25
C ARG A 200 -2.58 -8.05 -4.48
N GLN A 201 -3.30 -8.05 -3.36
CA GLN A 201 -3.54 -6.88 -2.53
C GLN A 201 -2.67 -6.94 -1.28
N TRP A 202 -2.13 -5.78 -0.92
CA TRP A 202 -1.19 -5.66 0.19
C TRP A 202 -1.55 -4.49 1.10
N THR A 203 -1.41 -4.72 2.39
CA THR A 203 -1.61 -3.70 3.43
C THR A 203 -0.25 -3.24 3.93
N PHE A 204 0.01 -1.93 3.81
CA PHE A 204 1.22 -1.30 4.34
C PHE A 204 0.93 -0.80 5.75
N ILE A 205 1.51 -1.45 6.76
CA ILE A 205 1.30 -1.16 8.18
C ILE A 205 2.51 -0.37 8.70
N PRO A 206 2.36 0.91 9.10
CA PRO A 206 3.47 1.74 9.62
C PRO A 206 4.18 1.10 10.83
N ARG A 207 5.48 1.38 10.99
CA ARG A 207 6.34 0.88 12.07
C ARG A 207 7.29 1.95 12.60
#